data_AF-A0A1L9N1P4-F1
#
_entry.id   AF-A0A1L9N1P4-F1
#
_cell.length_a   1.000
_cell.length_b   1.000
_cell.length_c   1.000
_cell.angle_alpha   90.00
_cell.angle_beta   90.00
_cell.angle_gamma   90.00
#
_symmetry.space_group_name_H-M   'P 1'
#
loop_
_entity.id
_entity.type
_entity.pdbx_description
1 polymer ?
#
loop_
_entity_poly.entity_id
_entity_poly.type
_entity_poly.pdbx_seq_one_letter_code
_entity_poly.pdbx_strand_id
1 'polypeptide(L)'
;LESFMIPKVFFDVRNDSAAMFHQYQVELAGVHDLKVMEVGIRAHPGKYLAGLGQCISRDVSITQADKANWSATKEIGKTLFSPQHGGSFEVFELRPLPEEIVQYCVQDVLLLPK
;
A
#
# COMPACT_ATOMS: atom_id res chain seq x y z
N LEU A 1 -4.60 -6.44 -16.20
CA LEU A 1 -4.33 -6.93 -14.83
C LEU A 1 -4.32 -8.46 -14.74
N GLU A 2 -4.94 -9.16 -15.70
CA GLU A 2 -5.13 -10.62 -15.70
C GLU A 2 -4.04 -11.41 -16.44
N SER A 3 -3.05 -10.74 -17.04
CA SER A 3 -1.92 -11.42 -17.68
C SER A 3 -1.00 -12.03 -16.63
N PHE A 4 -0.75 -13.34 -16.68
CA PHE A 4 0.22 -14.01 -15.80
C PHE A 4 1.68 -13.69 -16.16
N MET A 5 1.94 -13.24 -17.39
CA MET A 5 3.29 -12.96 -17.91
C MET A 5 3.86 -11.63 -17.42
N ILE A 6 3.01 -10.71 -16.97
CA ILE A 6 3.42 -9.39 -16.47
C ILE A 6 3.25 -9.42 -14.95
N PRO A 7 4.32 -9.36 -14.14
CA PRO A 7 4.18 -9.30 -12.69
C PRO A 7 3.43 -8.05 -12.22
N LYS A 8 2.54 -8.18 -11.22
CA LYS A 8 1.98 -7.04 -10.49
C LYS A 8 2.38 -7.16 -9.02
N VAL A 9 3.14 -6.18 -8.55
CA VAL A 9 3.59 -6.12 -7.16
C VAL A 9 2.51 -5.44 -6.33
N PHE A 10 2.06 -6.11 -5.28
CA PHE A 10 1.12 -5.58 -4.28
C PHE A 10 1.71 -5.73 -2.89
N PHE A 11 1.23 -4.93 -1.95
CA PHE A 11 1.43 -5.17 -0.53
C PHE A 11 0.07 -5.45 0.10
N ASP A 12 -0.21 -6.71 0.43
CA ASP A 12 -1.50 -7.16 1.00
C ASP A 12 -2.70 -7.00 0.04
N VAL A 13 -2.73 -7.82 -1.02
CA VAL A 13 -3.67 -7.70 -2.15
C VAL A 13 -5.12 -8.12 -1.85
N ARG A 14 -5.42 -8.60 -0.64
CA ARG A 14 -6.69 -9.31 -0.35
C ARG A 14 -7.92 -8.48 -0.66
N ASN A 15 -7.96 -7.25 -0.12
CA ASN A 15 -9.10 -6.36 -0.33
C ASN A 15 -9.15 -5.80 -1.75
N ASP A 16 -7.99 -5.49 -2.34
CA ASP A 16 -7.90 -4.99 -3.71
C ASP A 16 -8.39 -6.03 -4.71
N SER A 17 -7.96 -7.29 -4.55
CA SER A 17 -8.42 -8.41 -5.38
C SER A 17 -9.94 -8.58 -5.30
N ALA A 18 -10.49 -8.55 -4.08
CA ALA A 18 -11.94 -8.63 -3.89
C ALA A 18 -12.66 -7.44 -4.55
N ALA A 19 -12.18 -6.21 -4.37
CA ALA A 19 -12.77 -5.03 -5.01
C ALA A 19 -12.70 -5.12 -6.55
N MET A 20 -11.53 -5.48 -7.09
CA MET A 20 -11.30 -5.64 -8.53
C MET A 20 -12.24 -6.66 -9.16
N PHE A 21 -12.42 -7.82 -8.52
CA PHE A 21 -13.32 -8.84 -9.03
C PHE A 21 -14.78 -8.42 -8.92
N HIS A 22 -15.26 -8.03 -7.72
CA HIS A 22 -16.69 -7.79 -7.52
C HIS A 22 -17.19 -6.52 -8.19
N GLN A 23 -16.37 -5.48 -8.28
CA GLN A 23 -16.77 -4.19 -8.87
C GLN A 23 -16.47 -4.11 -10.37
N TYR A 24 -15.41 -4.77 -10.85
CA TYR A 24 -14.92 -4.59 -12.22
C TYR A 24 -14.78 -5.89 -13.01
N GLN A 25 -15.07 -7.05 -12.40
CA GLN A 25 -14.93 -8.38 -13.04
C GLN A 25 -13.50 -8.65 -13.53
N VAL A 26 -12.50 -8.17 -12.77
CA VAL A 26 -11.08 -8.39 -13.08
C VAL A 26 -10.52 -9.48 -12.18
N GLU A 27 -10.01 -10.56 -12.78
CA GLU A 27 -9.30 -11.64 -12.11
C GLU A 27 -7.80 -11.38 -12.11
N LEU A 28 -7.26 -10.89 -10.99
CA LEU A 28 -5.81 -10.65 -10.87
C LEU A 28 -5.02 -11.97 -11.05
N ALA A 29 -4.20 -12.03 -12.10
CA ALA A 29 -3.20 -13.08 -12.28
C ALA A 29 -1.80 -12.54 -11.96
N GLY A 30 -0.74 -13.36 -11.95
CA GLY A 30 0.66 -12.91 -11.88
C GLY A 30 0.97 -11.91 -10.76
N VAL A 31 0.37 -12.10 -9.57
CA VAL A 31 0.55 -11.22 -8.40
C VAL A 31 1.78 -11.63 -7.61
N HIS A 32 2.61 -10.65 -7.27
CA HIS A 32 3.68 -10.76 -6.30
C HIS A 32 3.28 -9.98 -5.04
N ASP A 33 2.76 -10.68 -4.04
CA ASP A 33 2.37 -10.04 -2.78
C ASP A 33 3.56 -9.98 -1.81
N LEU A 34 4.10 -8.77 -1.63
CA LEU A 34 5.24 -8.53 -0.75
C LEU A 34 4.95 -8.87 0.71
N LYS A 35 3.69 -8.77 1.15
CA LYS A 35 3.30 -9.15 2.51
C LYS A 35 3.51 -10.64 2.74
N VAL A 36 3.10 -11.45 1.76
CA VAL A 36 3.24 -12.91 1.80
C VAL A 36 4.71 -13.30 1.70
N MET A 37 5.44 -12.66 0.78
CA MET A 37 6.88 -12.87 0.62
C MET A 37 7.64 -12.53 1.90
N GLU A 38 7.31 -11.40 2.54
CA GLU A 38 7.94 -10.95 3.79
C GLU A 38 7.75 -11.96 4.92
N VAL A 39 6.56 -12.55 5.06
CA VAL A 39 6.32 -13.63 6.03
C VAL A 39 7.12 -14.88 5.67
N GLY A 40 7.18 -15.24 4.38
CA GLY A 40 7.86 -16.44 3.89
C GLY A 40 9.38 -16.44 4.09
N ILE A 41 10.01 -15.27 4.17
CA ILE A 41 11.47 -15.14 4.37
C ILE A 41 11.88 -14.98 5.84
N ARG A 42 10.94 -14.82 6.78
CA ARG A 42 11.28 -14.69 8.20
C ARG A 42 11.81 -16.01 8.75
N ALA A 43 12.93 -15.95 9.48
CA ALA A 43 13.44 -17.11 10.21
C ALA A 43 12.44 -17.63 11.27
N HIS A 44 11.68 -16.71 11.88
CA HIS A 44 10.65 -17.03 12.87
C HIS A 44 9.40 -16.20 12.57
N PRO A 45 8.50 -16.67 11.68
CA PRO A 45 7.26 -15.98 11.39
C PRO A 45 6.37 -16.06 12.64
N GLY A 46 6.44 -15.04 13.49
CA GLY A 46 5.60 -14.90 14.67
C GLY A 46 4.12 -14.74 14.29
N LYS A 47 3.29 -14.40 15.28
CA LYS A 47 1.83 -14.29 15.10
C LYS A 47 1.36 -13.01 14.37
N TYR A 48 2.27 -12.11 14.05
CA TYR A 48 1.95 -10.77 13.54
C TYR A 48 2.52 -10.54 12.14
N LEU A 49 1.75 -9.79 11.37
CA LEU A 49 2.05 -9.39 10.00
C LEU A 49 2.68 -7.98 9.98
N ALA A 50 3.84 -7.79 9.33
CA ALA A 50 4.46 -6.46 9.24
C ALA A 50 3.67 -5.53 8.32
N GLY A 51 3.37 -4.31 8.75
CA GLY A 51 2.79 -3.28 7.87
C GLY A 51 3.79 -2.77 6.84
N LEU A 52 3.31 -2.15 5.76
CA LEU A 52 4.15 -1.58 4.69
C LEU A 52 5.22 -0.64 5.26
N GLY A 53 4.84 0.25 6.18
CA GLY A 53 5.79 1.16 6.82
C GLY A 53 6.90 0.47 7.63
N GLN A 54 6.62 -0.69 8.24
CA GLN A 54 7.66 -1.47 8.93
C GLN A 54 8.63 -2.09 7.91
N CYS A 55 8.12 -2.64 6.81
CA CYS A 55 8.94 -3.18 5.74
C CYS A 55 9.80 -2.09 5.09
N ILE A 56 9.24 -0.92 4.77
CA ILE A 56 10.00 0.22 4.23
C ILE A 56 11.10 0.66 5.21
N SER A 57 10.78 0.76 6.50
CA SER A 57 11.75 1.16 7.52
C SER A 57 12.94 0.20 7.59
N ARG A 58 12.70 -1.11 7.48
CA ARG A 58 13.73 -2.16 7.60
C ARG A 58 14.48 -2.42 6.29
N ASP A 59 13.75 -2.51 5.18
CA ASP A 59 14.23 -3.18 3.95
C ASP A 59 14.58 -2.17 2.84
N VAL A 60 14.08 -0.93 2.89
CA VAL A 60 14.36 0.08 1.85
C VAL A 60 15.58 0.93 2.22
N SER A 61 16.53 1.01 1.30
CA SER A 61 17.78 1.78 1.42
C SER A 61 17.62 3.24 0.96
N ILE A 62 16.91 4.04 1.74
CA ILE A 62 16.80 5.51 1.57
C ILE A 62 17.25 6.23 2.85
N THR A 63 17.42 7.55 2.77
CA THR A 63 17.90 8.31 3.94
C THR A 63 16.86 8.31 5.06
N GLN A 64 17.32 8.54 6.30
CA GLN A 64 16.40 8.68 7.43
C GLN A 64 15.44 9.87 7.25
N ALA A 65 15.91 10.94 6.59
CA ALA A 65 15.08 12.08 6.25
C ALA A 65 13.96 11.70 5.27
N ASP A 66 14.27 10.89 4.26
CA ASP A 66 13.26 10.41 3.29
C ASP A 66 12.23 9.48 3.96
N LYS A 67 12.67 8.59 4.86
CA LYS A 67 11.75 7.74 5.66
C LYS A 67 10.83 8.59 6.54
N ALA A 68 11.37 9.64 7.17
CA ALA A 68 10.58 10.56 7.98
C ALA A 68 9.57 11.32 7.13
N ASN A 69 9.96 11.79 5.93
CA ASN A 69 9.08 12.48 5.00
C ASN A 69 7.97 11.55 4.46
N TRP A 70 8.32 10.32 4.09
CA TRP A 70 7.36 9.27 3.70
C TRP A 70 6.32 9.04 4.81
N SER A 71 6.79 8.86 6.04
CA SER A 71 5.93 8.63 7.21
C SER A 71 5.03 9.83 7.50
N ALA A 72 5.55 11.05 7.45
CA ALA A 72 4.78 12.27 7.66
C ALA A 72 3.68 12.44 6.60
N THR A 73 4.01 12.19 5.33
CA THR A 73 3.05 12.23 4.22
C THR A 73 1.92 11.20 4.41
N LYS A 74 2.27 9.98 4.81
CA LYS A 74 1.27 8.93 5.10
C LYS A 74 0.35 9.31 6.26
N GLU A 75 0.88 9.92 7.32
CA GLU A 75 0.06 10.35 8.45
C GLU A 75 -0.87 11.52 8.08
N ILE A 76 -0.40 12.50 7.29
CA ILE A 76 -1.25 13.59 6.79
C ILE A 76 -2.41 13.03 5.97
N GLY A 77 -2.15 12.14 5.00
CA GLY A 77 -3.24 11.54 4.22
C GLY A 77 -4.21 10.74 5.10
N LYS A 78 -3.68 10.01 6.09
CA LYS A 78 -4.49 9.22 7.02
C LYS A 78 -5.44 10.05 7.87
N THR A 79 -5.05 11.24 8.32
CA THR A 79 -5.98 12.11 9.06
C THR A 79 -7.12 12.61 8.19
N LEU A 80 -6.90 12.72 6.87
CA LEU A 80 -7.92 13.18 5.93
C LEU A 80 -8.96 12.11 5.58
N PHE A 81 -8.56 10.85 5.41
CA PHE A 81 -9.51 9.79 5.01
C PHE A 81 -10.04 8.93 6.16
N SER A 82 -9.32 8.82 7.29
CA SER A 82 -9.67 7.89 8.36
C SER A 82 -10.69 8.49 9.34
N PRO A 83 -11.90 7.91 9.49
CA PRO A 83 -12.89 8.40 10.47
C PRO A 83 -12.39 8.40 11.91
N GLN A 84 -11.50 7.48 12.27
CA GLN A 84 -10.88 7.43 13.60
C GLN A 84 -9.99 8.65 13.90
N HIS A 85 -9.58 9.39 12.87
CA HIS A 85 -8.72 10.57 12.97
C HIS A 85 -9.46 11.85 12.56
N GLY A 86 -10.80 11.81 12.47
CA GLY A 86 -11.64 12.95 12.07
C GLY A 86 -11.81 13.13 10.56
N GLY A 87 -11.27 12.23 9.75
CA GLY A 87 -11.40 12.22 8.30
C GLY A 87 -12.65 11.52 7.78
N SER A 88 -12.78 11.42 6.46
CA SER A 88 -13.86 10.70 5.78
C SER A 88 -13.36 10.01 4.53
N PHE A 89 -13.86 8.81 4.25
CA PHE A 89 -13.55 8.09 3.01
C PHE A 89 -14.04 8.83 1.77
N GLU A 90 -15.03 9.73 1.90
CA GLU A 90 -15.53 10.59 0.83
C GLU A 90 -14.45 11.50 0.23
N VAL A 91 -13.34 11.73 0.94
CA VAL A 91 -12.20 12.51 0.42
C VAL A 91 -11.64 11.90 -0.87
N PHE A 92 -11.76 10.58 -1.07
CA PHE A 92 -11.35 9.89 -2.30
C PHE A 92 -12.32 10.12 -3.48
N GLU A 93 -13.53 10.62 -3.22
CA GLU A 93 -14.56 10.90 -4.22
C GLU A 93 -14.49 12.35 -4.73
N LEU A 94 -13.81 13.24 -4.01
CA LEU A 94 -13.66 14.65 -4.38
C LEU A 94 -12.91 14.82 -5.71
N ARG A 95 -13.34 15.83 -6.49
CA ARG A 95 -12.68 16.22 -7.75
C ARG A 95 -12.49 17.74 -7.80
N PRO A 96 -11.27 18.26 -8.08
CA PRO A 96 -10.03 17.50 -8.22
C PRO A 96 -9.67 16.76 -6.92
N LEU A 97 -8.93 15.66 -7.03
CA LEU A 97 -8.49 14.91 -5.85
C LEU A 97 -7.54 15.81 -5.04
N PRO A 98 -7.73 15.97 -3.72
CA PRO A 98 -6.85 16.79 -2.90
C PRO A 98 -5.40 16.33 -3.02
N GLU A 99 -4.47 17.29 -3.11
CA GLU A 99 -3.05 16.99 -3.37
C GLU A 99 -2.45 16.10 -2.27
N GLU A 100 -2.84 16.30 -1.02
CA GLU A 100 -2.41 15.49 0.11
C GLU A 100 -2.85 14.02 -0.02
N ILE A 101 -4.02 13.77 -0.61
CA ILE A 101 -4.51 12.41 -0.90
C ILE A 101 -3.75 11.81 -2.10
N VAL A 102 -3.46 12.61 -3.13
CA VAL A 102 -2.61 12.18 -4.24
C VAL A 102 -1.26 11.72 -3.72
N GLN A 103 -0.59 12.55 -2.91
CA GLN A 103 0.71 12.24 -2.32
C GLN A 103 0.62 10.99 -1.43
N TYR A 104 -0.42 10.86 -0.60
CA TYR A 104 -0.66 9.65 0.19
C TYR A 104 -0.71 8.38 -0.67
N CYS A 105 -1.46 8.39 -1.79
CA CYS A 105 -1.59 7.24 -2.68
C CYS A 105 -0.28 6.91 -3.39
N VAL A 106 0.48 7.93 -3.81
CA VAL A 106 1.81 7.72 -4.41
C VAL A 106 2.73 6.96 -3.46
N GLN A 107 2.71 7.30 -2.16
CA GLN A 107 3.57 6.66 -1.16
C GLN A 107 3.31 5.15 -0.96
N ASP A 108 2.14 4.63 -1.35
CA ASP A 108 1.84 3.18 -1.26
C ASP A 108 2.52 2.34 -2.34
N VAL A 109 2.90 2.96 -3.46
CA VAL A 109 3.46 2.26 -4.62
C VAL A 109 4.89 2.68 -4.96
N LEU A 110 5.29 3.90 -4.59
CA LEU A 110 6.55 4.52 -5.02
C LEU A 110 7.79 3.69 -4.65
N LEU A 111 7.77 3.09 -3.46
CA LEU A 111 8.90 2.33 -2.91
C LEU A 111 8.78 0.81 -3.12
N LEU A 112 7.78 0.35 -3.87
CA LEU A 112 7.67 -1.05 -4.25
C LEU A 112 8.71 -1.39 -5.34
N PRO A 113 9.24 -2.63 -5.36
CA PRO A 113 10.10 -3.09 -6.45
C PRO A 113 9.34 -3.11 -7.78
N LYS A 114 10.08 -2.90 -8.88
CA LYS A 114 9.55 -2.88 -10.25
C LYS A 114 9.70 -4.23 -10.95
#